data_AF-A0A967A4Z4-F1
#
_entry.id   AF-A0A967A4Z4-F1
#
_cell.length_a   1.000
_cell.length_b   1.000
_cell.length_c   1.000
_cell.angle_alpha   90.00
_cell.angle_beta   90.00
_cell.angle_gamma   90.00
#
_symmetry.space_group_name_H-M   'P 1'
#
loop_
_entity.id
_entity.type
_entity.pdbx_description
1 polymer ?
#
loop_
_entity_poly.entity_id
_entity_poly.type
_entity_poly.pdbx_seq_one_letter_code
_entity_poly.pdbx_strand_id
1 'polypeptide(L)'
;MIAPHSFSCRITCVIALFLLTVSGCAQDSYERRADIIKTHVGDFYDHLKANRVSAAVHENEQIEVMADQMAETVLKRAQRQVTTQVEREFALMKTARETAMQNWIALGQYFSIRQQPEKARASYQRVIDTYTDQTERVYREQAMRALNDLEIVSEHAPGPTP
;
A
#
# COMPACT_ATOMS: atom_id res chain seq x y z
N MET A 1 13.60 8.51 -70.98
CA MET A 1 14.03 9.01 -69.65
C MET A 1 12.79 9.09 -68.77
N ILE A 2 12.59 8.13 -67.86
CA ILE A 2 11.41 8.04 -66.98
C ILE A 2 11.88 8.42 -65.58
N ALA A 3 11.35 9.53 -65.04
CA ALA A 3 11.70 10.05 -63.73
C ALA A 3 10.98 9.26 -62.61
N PRO A 4 11.67 8.83 -61.52
CA PRO A 4 11.05 8.06 -60.45
C PRO A 4 10.64 8.99 -59.29
N HIS A 5 9.55 9.75 -59.45
CA HIS A 5 9.10 10.68 -58.39
C HIS A 5 7.92 10.17 -57.54
N SER A 6 7.27 9.06 -57.90
CA SER A 6 6.11 8.55 -57.12
C SER A 6 6.47 7.66 -55.92
N PHE A 7 7.71 7.17 -55.82
CA PHE A 7 8.07 6.17 -54.80
C PHE A 7 8.47 6.80 -53.46
N SER A 8 9.22 7.91 -53.47
CA SER A 8 9.66 8.58 -52.23
C SER A 8 8.51 9.15 -51.41
N CYS A 9 7.46 9.69 -52.03
CA CYS A 9 6.36 10.32 -51.30
C CYS A 9 5.52 9.30 -50.50
N ARG A 10 5.34 8.09 -51.06
CA ARG A 10 4.57 7.02 -50.41
C ARG A 10 5.28 6.43 -49.20
N ILE A 11 6.61 6.30 -49.25
CA ILE A 11 7.40 5.78 -48.13
C ILE A 11 7.43 6.78 -46.96
N THR A 12 7.58 8.07 -47.26
CA THR A 12 7.61 9.12 -46.22
C THR A 12 6.26 9.24 -45.47
N CYS A 13 5.13 9.08 -46.17
CA CYS A 13 3.82 9.10 -45.52
C CYS A 13 3.56 7.88 -44.61
N VAL A 14 4.06 6.70 -44.98
CA VAL A 14 3.90 5.48 -44.16
C VAL A 14 4.76 5.56 -42.89
N ILE A 15 5.97 6.11 -42.98
CA ILE A 15 6.86 6.31 -41.82
C ILE A 15 6.27 7.38 -40.86
N ALA A 16 5.68 8.45 -41.40
CA ALA A 16 5.03 9.48 -40.58
C ALA A 16 3.78 8.97 -39.85
N LEU A 17 3.00 8.06 -40.46
CA LEU A 17 1.85 7.43 -39.80
C LEU A 17 2.28 6.42 -38.72
N PHE A 18 3.39 5.70 -38.92
CA PHE A 18 3.91 4.75 -37.93
C PHE A 18 4.48 5.43 -36.68
N LEU A 19 5.01 6.64 -36.80
CA LEU A 19 5.53 7.42 -35.66
C LEU A 19 4.43 8.00 -34.77
N LEU A 20 3.20 8.16 -35.28
CA LEU A 20 2.05 8.68 -34.51
C LEU A 20 1.30 7.60 -33.72
N THR A 21 1.53 6.31 -34.01
CA THR A 21 0.87 5.20 -33.32
C THR A 21 1.64 4.66 -32.11
N VAL A 22 2.83 5.19 -31.82
CA VAL A 22 3.66 4.80 -30.65
C VAL A 22 3.53 5.78 -29.48
N SER A 23 2.52 6.66 -29.50
CA SER A 23 2.06 7.36 -28.29
C SER A 23 1.26 6.38 -27.40
N GLY A 24 1.90 5.27 -27.02
CA GLY A 24 1.41 4.39 -25.97
C GLY A 24 1.22 5.23 -24.72
N CYS A 25 0.03 5.16 -24.13
CA CYS A 25 -0.38 5.89 -22.94
C CYS A 25 0.73 5.84 -21.88
N ALA A 26 1.44 6.95 -21.71
CA ALA A 26 2.30 7.18 -20.55
C ALA A 26 1.39 7.45 -19.34
N GLN A 27 0.57 6.46 -18.97
CA GLN A 27 -0.16 6.49 -17.72
C GLN A 27 0.90 6.47 -16.62
N ASP A 28 0.95 7.52 -15.80
CA ASP A 28 2.02 7.69 -14.83
C ASP A 28 2.01 6.48 -13.88
N SER A 29 3.15 5.79 -13.77
CA SER A 29 3.32 4.66 -12.85
C SER A 29 2.91 4.99 -11.41
N TYR A 30 2.97 6.28 -11.04
CA TYR A 30 2.45 6.79 -9.77
C TYR A 30 0.93 6.64 -9.67
N GLU A 31 0.17 7.15 -10.64
CA GLU A 31 -1.31 7.14 -10.62
C GLU A 31 -1.83 5.71 -10.54
N ARG A 32 -1.24 4.81 -11.34
CA ARG A 32 -1.59 3.39 -11.31
C ARG A 32 -1.38 2.76 -9.93
N ARG A 33 -0.27 3.03 -9.25
CA ARG A 33 -0.03 2.48 -7.90
C ARG A 33 -0.97 3.08 -6.87
N ALA A 34 -1.25 4.38 -6.95
CA ALA A 34 -2.19 5.04 -6.06
C ALA A 34 -3.60 4.44 -6.18
N ASP A 35 -4.07 4.18 -7.41
CA ASP A 35 -5.37 3.54 -7.66
C ASP A 35 -5.43 2.10 -7.13
N ILE A 36 -4.35 1.33 -7.27
CA ILE A 36 -4.28 -0.03 -6.73
C ILE A 36 -4.30 -0.01 -5.19
N ILE A 37 -3.52 0.87 -4.54
CA ILE A 37 -3.56 1.04 -3.08
C ILE A 37 -4.99 1.39 -2.64
N LYS A 38 -5.62 2.35 -3.30
CA LYS A 38 -7.01 2.76 -3.00
C LYS A 38 -7.99 1.58 -3.13
N THR A 39 -7.77 0.70 -4.11
CA THR A 39 -8.59 -0.50 -4.30
C THR A 39 -8.43 -1.45 -3.10
N HIS A 40 -7.19 -1.81 -2.74
CA HIS A 40 -6.92 -2.67 -1.58
C HIS A 40 -7.47 -2.07 -0.27
N VAL A 41 -7.42 -0.75 -0.10
CA VAL A 41 -8.02 -0.07 1.06
C VAL A 41 -9.54 -0.23 1.09
N GLY A 42 -10.20 -0.05 -0.06
CA GLY A 42 -11.64 -0.27 -0.17
C GLY A 42 -12.01 -1.71 0.16
N ASP A 43 -11.33 -2.66 -0.47
CA ASP A 43 -11.57 -4.10 -0.29
C ASP A 43 -11.28 -4.56 1.14
N PHE A 44 -10.24 -4.01 1.78
CA PHE A 44 -9.94 -4.23 3.20
C PHE A 44 -11.16 -3.94 4.08
N TYR A 45 -11.74 -2.75 3.95
CA TYR A 45 -12.86 -2.34 4.80
C TYR A 45 -14.14 -3.09 4.44
N ASP A 46 -14.37 -3.41 3.17
CA ASP A 46 -15.53 -4.19 2.76
C ASP A 46 -15.44 -5.64 3.27
N HIS A 47 -14.26 -6.25 3.23
CA HIS A 47 -14.01 -7.55 3.82
C HIS A 47 -14.14 -7.55 5.35
N LEU A 48 -13.61 -6.53 6.02
CA LEU A 48 -13.70 -6.41 7.48
C LEU A 48 -15.16 -6.29 7.93
N LYS A 49 -15.96 -5.44 7.26
CA LYS A 49 -17.40 -5.30 7.50
C LYS A 49 -18.18 -6.60 7.24
N ALA A 50 -17.75 -7.38 6.24
CA ALA A 50 -18.34 -8.67 5.92
C ALA A 50 -17.82 -9.83 6.79
N ASN A 51 -17.06 -9.56 7.87
CA ASN A 51 -16.41 -10.56 8.73
C ASN A 51 -15.45 -11.51 7.98
N ARG A 52 -14.97 -11.13 6.79
CA ARG A 52 -13.98 -11.87 5.99
C ARG A 52 -12.57 -11.47 6.39
N VAL A 53 -12.22 -11.72 7.64
CA VAL A 53 -10.99 -11.23 8.27
C VAL A 53 -9.72 -11.65 7.52
N SER A 54 -9.63 -12.91 7.09
CA SER A 54 -8.45 -13.38 6.33
C SER A 54 -8.28 -12.64 5.00
N ALA A 55 -9.39 -12.28 4.34
CA ALA A 55 -9.33 -11.49 3.12
C ALA A 55 -8.93 -10.04 3.44
N ALA A 56 -9.47 -9.44 4.50
CA ALA A 56 -9.03 -8.11 4.93
C ALA A 56 -7.52 -8.08 5.27
N VAL A 57 -7.02 -9.07 6.01
CA VAL A 57 -5.58 -9.21 6.28
C VAL A 57 -4.78 -9.28 4.97
N HIS A 58 -5.23 -10.09 4.01
CA HIS A 58 -4.57 -10.21 2.71
C HIS A 58 -4.50 -8.88 1.96
N GLU A 59 -5.60 -8.12 1.91
CA GLU A 59 -5.59 -6.80 1.26
C GLU A 59 -4.61 -5.83 1.93
N ASN A 60 -4.49 -5.90 3.25
CA ASN A 60 -3.52 -5.06 3.97
C ASN A 60 -2.07 -5.46 3.70
N GLU A 61 -1.80 -6.76 3.62
CA GLU A 61 -0.48 -7.28 3.27
C GLU A 61 -0.09 -6.88 1.84
N GLN A 62 -1.03 -6.79 0.89
CA GLN A 62 -0.75 -6.25 -0.45
C GLN A 62 -0.30 -4.78 -0.38
N ILE A 63 -0.92 -3.96 0.49
CA ILE A 63 -0.49 -2.57 0.70
C ILE A 63 0.94 -2.52 1.27
N GLU A 64 1.27 -3.38 2.23
CA GLU A 64 2.64 -3.51 2.77
C GLU A 64 3.65 -3.88 1.67
N VAL A 65 3.34 -4.89 0.85
CA VAL A 65 4.19 -5.31 -0.27
C VAL A 65 4.41 -4.16 -1.26
N MET A 66 3.36 -3.40 -1.58
CA MET A 66 3.49 -2.24 -2.46
C MET A 66 4.37 -1.13 -1.85
N ALA A 67 4.25 -0.91 -0.54
CA ALA A 67 5.11 0.03 0.18
C ALA A 67 6.59 -0.39 0.09
N ASP A 68 6.90 -1.67 0.32
CA ASP A 68 8.26 -2.19 0.26
C ASP A 68 8.86 -2.09 -1.15
N GLN A 69 8.07 -2.39 -2.19
CA GLN A 69 8.49 -2.21 -3.59
C GLN A 69 8.80 -0.75 -3.92
N MET A 70 8.02 0.19 -3.39
CA MET A 70 8.29 1.62 -3.56
C MET A 70 9.53 2.05 -2.78
N ALA A 71 9.74 1.52 -1.57
CA ALA A 71 10.95 1.78 -0.77
C ALA A 71 12.22 1.34 -1.50
N GLU A 72 12.22 0.14 -2.08
CA GLU A 72 13.34 -0.34 -2.90
C GLU A 72 13.59 0.57 -4.12
N THR A 73 12.52 1.02 -4.77
CA THR A 73 12.60 1.88 -5.95
C THR A 73 13.19 3.25 -5.58
N VAL A 74 12.71 3.84 -4.49
CA VAL A 74 13.22 5.10 -3.95
C VAL A 74 14.70 4.96 -3.59
N LEU A 75 15.10 3.88 -2.90
CA LEU A 75 16.51 3.63 -2.55
C LEU A 75 17.40 3.53 -3.80
N LYS A 76 17.01 2.69 -4.77
CA LYS A 76 17.76 2.47 -6.01
C LYS A 76 17.90 3.75 -6.85
N ARG A 77 16.87 4.60 -6.88
CA ARG A 77 16.86 5.84 -7.66
C ARG A 77 17.52 7.01 -6.94
N ALA A 78 17.33 7.14 -5.63
CA ALA A 78 17.97 8.17 -4.82
C ALA A 78 19.50 8.08 -4.87
N GLN A 79 20.06 6.86 -4.98
CA GLN A 79 21.50 6.66 -5.18
C GLN A 79 22.02 7.18 -6.53
N ARG A 80 21.15 7.34 -7.53
CA ARG A 80 21.53 7.80 -8.87
C ARG A 80 21.25 9.28 -9.07
N GLN A 81 20.04 9.72 -8.75
CA GLN A 81 19.62 11.12 -8.82
C GLN A 81 18.25 11.30 -8.13
N VAL A 82 18.11 12.33 -7.28
CA VAL A 82 16.80 12.74 -6.76
C VAL A 82 16.06 13.50 -7.86
N THR A 83 14.88 13.01 -8.22
CA THR A 83 14.00 13.62 -9.22
C THR A 83 12.59 13.76 -8.64
N THR A 84 11.76 14.63 -9.23
CA THR A 84 10.34 14.79 -8.83
C THR A 84 9.55 13.48 -8.87
N GLN A 85 9.95 12.51 -9.69
CA GLN A 85 9.34 11.18 -9.68
C GLN A 85 9.68 10.38 -8.42
N VAL A 86 10.93 10.45 -7.95
CA VAL A 86 11.38 9.78 -6.71
C VAL A 86 10.68 10.37 -5.50
N GLU A 87 10.48 11.69 -5.46
CA GLU A 87 9.75 12.37 -4.39
C GLU A 87 8.28 11.93 -4.33
N ARG A 88 7.61 11.83 -5.50
CA ARG A 88 6.23 11.34 -5.58
C ARG A 88 6.10 9.87 -5.17
N GLU A 89 7.02 9.01 -5.61
CA GLU A 89 7.05 7.61 -5.18
C GLU A 89 7.31 7.47 -3.68
N PHE A 90 8.19 8.29 -3.11
CA PHE A 90 8.46 8.31 -1.68
C PHE A 90 7.25 8.80 -0.87
N ALA A 91 6.53 9.82 -1.37
CA ALA A 91 5.29 10.26 -0.74
C ALA A 91 4.23 9.15 -0.75
N LEU A 92 4.03 8.48 -1.90
CA LEU A 92 3.07 7.37 -2.01
C LEU A 92 3.44 6.18 -1.12
N MET A 93 4.73 5.86 -1.04
CA MET A 93 5.27 4.85 -0.12
C MET A 93 4.89 5.15 1.32
N LYS A 94 5.09 6.39 1.78
CA LYS A 94 4.70 6.81 3.14
C LYS A 94 3.21 6.65 3.37
N THR A 95 2.37 7.07 2.43
CA THR A 95 0.92 6.91 2.52
C THR A 95 0.51 5.43 2.58
N ALA A 96 1.15 4.56 1.80
CA ALA A 96 0.89 3.12 1.85
C ALA A 96 1.25 2.51 3.21
N ARG A 97 2.43 2.83 3.74
CA ARG A 97 2.86 2.38 5.09
C ARG A 97 1.92 2.87 6.18
N GLU A 98 1.56 4.15 6.12
CA GLU A 98 0.62 4.77 7.05
C GLU A 98 -0.74 4.07 7.03
N THR A 99 -1.25 3.80 5.84
CA THR A 99 -2.53 3.10 5.67
C THR A 99 -2.45 1.67 6.19
N ALA A 100 -1.35 0.96 5.92
CA ALA A 100 -1.16 -0.40 6.42
C ALA A 100 -1.14 -0.46 7.95
N MET A 101 -0.49 0.50 8.62
CA MET A 101 -0.53 0.64 10.09
C MET A 101 -1.95 0.87 10.61
N GLN A 102 -2.68 1.82 10.01
CA GLN A 102 -4.05 2.13 10.43
C GLN A 102 -4.98 0.93 10.29
N ASN A 103 -4.83 0.15 9.21
CA ASN A 103 -5.58 -1.07 8.99
C ASN A 103 -5.26 -2.16 10.03
N TRP A 104 -4.00 -2.34 10.42
CA TRP A 104 -3.64 -3.24 11.51
C TRP A 104 -4.23 -2.80 12.86
N ILE A 105 -4.23 -1.50 13.14
CA ILE A 105 -4.90 -0.95 14.33
C ILE A 105 -6.41 -1.23 14.27
N ALA A 106 -7.04 -1.05 13.10
CA ALA A 106 -8.47 -1.33 12.92
C ALA A 106 -8.79 -2.83 13.11
N LEU A 107 -7.92 -3.74 12.64
CA LEU A 107 -8.03 -5.17 12.91
C LEU A 107 -7.93 -5.47 14.41
N GLY A 108 -6.98 -4.83 15.10
CA GLY A 108 -6.85 -4.92 16.54
C GLY A 108 -8.14 -4.55 17.27
N GLN A 109 -8.71 -3.39 16.94
CA GLN A 109 -9.96 -2.90 17.52
C GLN A 109 -11.14 -3.82 17.20
N TYR A 110 -11.23 -4.29 15.96
CA TYR A 110 -12.24 -5.25 15.53
C TYR A 110 -12.20 -6.53 16.37
N PHE A 111 -11.01 -7.09 16.61
CA PHE A 111 -10.87 -8.27 17.45
C PHE A 111 -11.16 -8.00 18.93
N SER A 112 -10.76 -6.83 19.46
CA SER A 112 -11.08 -6.41 20.84
C SER A 112 -12.59 -6.38 21.07
N ILE A 113 -13.35 -5.74 20.17
CA ILE A 113 -14.81 -5.67 20.25
C ILE A 113 -15.46 -7.06 20.22
N ARG A 114 -14.86 -7.99 19.46
CA ARG A 114 -15.35 -9.37 19.33
C ARG A 114 -14.83 -10.31 20.41
N GLN A 115 -14.20 -9.80 21.47
CA GLN A 115 -13.64 -10.58 22.57
C GLN A 115 -12.64 -11.64 22.09
N GLN A 116 -11.79 -11.29 21.12
CA GLN A 116 -10.70 -12.13 20.61
C GLN A 116 -9.35 -11.50 21.00
N PRO A 117 -8.99 -11.47 22.30
CA PRO A 117 -7.84 -10.70 22.79
C PRO A 117 -6.52 -11.14 22.18
N GLU A 118 -6.30 -12.44 21.95
CA GLU A 118 -5.05 -12.91 21.33
C GLU A 118 -4.85 -12.37 19.91
N LYS A 119 -5.91 -12.26 19.12
CA LYS A 119 -5.83 -11.71 17.75
C LYS A 119 -5.71 -10.19 17.76
N ALA A 120 -6.36 -9.53 18.71
CA ALA A 120 -6.21 -8.09 18.92
C ALA A 120 -4.76 -7.76 19.29
N ARG A 121 -4.19 -8.49 20.27
CA ARG A 121 -2.78 -8.41 20.68
C ARG A 121 -1.86 -8.59 19.48
N ALA A 122 -2.03 -9.66 18.70
CA ALA A 122 -1.19 -9.91 17.53
C ALA A 122 -1.21 -8.75 16.52
N SER A 123 -2.37 -8.14 16.29
CA SER A 123 -2.52 -7.01 15.37
C SER A 123 -1.79 -5.76 15.85
N TYR A 124 -1.94 -5.40 17.14
CA TYR A 124 -1.23 -4.26 17.72
C TYR A 124 0.28 -4.51 17.82
N GLN A 125 0.69 -5.72 18.21
CA GLN A 125 2.10 -6.09 18.32
C GLN A 125 2.80 -5.99 16.96
N ARG A 126 2.15 -6.41 15.87
CA ARG A 126 2.69 -6.25 14.52
C ARG A 126 2.98 -4.79 14.19
N VAL A 127 2.11 -3.85 14.58
CA VAL A 127 2.36 -2.41 14.37
C VAL A 127 3.61 -1.95 15.11
N ILE A 128 3.76 -2.40 16.36
CA ILE A 128 4.89 -2.05 17.23
C ILE A 128 6.21 -2.58 16.66
N ASP A 129 6.21 -3.84 16.21
CA ASP A 129 7.41 -4.55 15.80
C ASP A 129 7.85 -4.21 14.36
N THR A 130 6.90 -3.92 13.47
CA THR A 130 7.18 -3.74 12.03
C THR A 130 7.54 -2.30 11.66
N TYR A 131 6.91 -1.31 12.32
CA TYR A 131 6.96 0.09 11.89
C TYR A 131 7.85 0.93 12.80
N THR A 132 9.17 0.78 12.63
CA THR A 132 10.16 1.31 13.57
C THR A 132 10.57 2.77 13.32
N ASP A 133 10.13 3.38 12.21
CA ASP A 133 10.61 4.70 11.83
C ASP A 133 10.08 5.80 12.76
N GLN A 134 10.83 6.90 12.86
CA GLN A 134 10.46 8.02 13.73
C GLN A 134 9.13 8.66 13.32
N THR A 135 8.84 8.70 12.01
CA THR A 135 7.58 9.23 11.48
C THR A 135 6.38 8.35 11.82
N GLU A 136 6.62 7.10 12.19
CA GLU A 136 5.60 6.09 12.50
C GLU A 136 5.31 6.00 14.01
N ARG A 137 6.06 6.77 14.82
CA ARG A 137 6.01 6.75 16.28
C ARG A 137 4.59 6.91 16.84
N VAL A 138 3.78 7.82 16.28
CA VAL A 138 2.41 8.08 16.77
C VAL A 138 1.54 6.82 16.67
N TYR A 139 1.68 6.05 15.59
CA TYR A 139 0.92 4.82 15.38
C TYR A 139 1.37 3.69 16.30
N ARG A 140 2.68 3.57 16.54
CA ARG A 140 3.20 2.65 17.56
C ARG A 140 2.72 2.98 18.96
N GLU A 141 2.79 4.25 19.35
CA GLU A 141 2.27 4.70 20.66
C GLU A 141 0.77 4.48 20.79
N GLN A 142 0.01 4.58 19.70
CA GLN A 142 -1.40 4.22 19.68
C GLN A 142 -1.61 2.70 19.87
N ALA A 143 -0.86 1.87 19.15
CA ALA A 143 -0.92 0.42 19.29
C ALA A 143 -0.50 -0.05 20.68
N MET A 144 0.55 0.53 21.28
CA MET A 144 0.99 0.24 22.64
C MET A 144 -0.08 0.58 23.68
N ARG A 145 -0.74 1.74 23.54
CA ARG A 145 -1.85 2.11 24.44
C ARG A 145 -3.00 1.12 24.32
N ALA A 146 -3.41 0.78 23.10
CA ALA A 146 -4.48 -0.18 22.88
C ALA A 146 -4.14 -1.59 23.39
N LEU A 147 -2.87 -1.99 23.31
CA LEU A 147 -2.38 -3.24 23.88
C LEU A 147 -2.45 -3.25 25.41
N ASN A 148 -2.01 -2.18 26.06
CA ASN A 148 -2.12 -2.05 27.52
C ASN A 148 -3.58 -2.08 27.99
N ASP A 149 -4.47 -1.37 27.29
CA ASP A 149 -5.91 -1.36 27.60
C ASP A 149 -6.50 -2.78 27.47
N LEU A 150 -6.08 -3.54 26.46
CA LEU A 150 -6.51 -4.91 26.24
C LEU A 150 -6.05 -5.86 27.37
N GLU A 151 -4.83 -5.66 27.88
CA GLU A 151 -4.28 -6.47 28.98
C GLU A 151 -5.02 -6.23 30.28
N ILE A 152 -5.30 -4.98 30.64
CA ILE A 152 -6.10 -4.62 31.83
C ILE A 152 -7.48 -5.31 31.80
N VAL A 153 -8.14 -5.32 30.65
CA VAL A 153 -9.45 -5.97 30.49
C VAL A 153 -9.34 -7.49 30.56
N SER A 154 -8.26 -8.06 30.02
CA SER A 154 -8.07 -9.52 29.97
C SER A 154 -7.72 -10.12 31.34
N GLU A 155 -6.94 -9.41 32.17
CA GLU A 155 -6.58 -9.83 33.53
C GLU A 155 -7.78 -9.84 34.50
N HIS A 156 -8.84 -9.07 34.20
CA HIS A 156 -10.04 -8.97 35.02
C HIS A 156 -11.16 -9.94 34.61
N ALA A 157 -10.93 -10.83 33.63
CA ALA A 157 -11.89 -11.86 33.26
C ALA A 157 -11.96 -12.92 34.39
N PRO A 158 -13.12 -13.14 35.04
CA PRO A 158 -13.24 -14.14 36.09
C PRO A 158 -12.90 -15.52 35.52
N GLY A 159 -11.88 -16.17 36.11
CA GLY A 159 -11.52 -17.54 35.78
C GLY A 159 -12.72 -18.49 35.98
N PRO A 160 -12.77 -19.61 35.26
CA PRO A 160 -13.86 -20.56 35.38
C PRO A 160 -13.98 -21.00 36.84
N THR A 161 -15.16 -20.76 37.44
CA THR A 161 -15.51 -21.35 38.73
C THR A 161 -15.42 -22.87 38.63
N PRO A 162 -14.80 -23.54 39.62
CA PRO A 162 -14.52 -24.97 39.61
C PRO A 162 -15.77 -25.85 39.54
#